data_AF-A0A0S9MVD6-F1
#
_entry.id   AF-A0A0S9MVD6-F1
#
_cell.length_a   1.000
_cell.length_b   1.000
_cell.length_c   1.000
_cell.angle_alpha   90.00
_cell.angle_beta   90.00
_cell.angle_gamma   90.00
#
_symmetry.space_group_name_H-M   'P 1'
#
loop_
_entity.id
_entity.type
_entity.pdbx_description
1 polymer ?
#
loop_
_entity_poly.entity_id
_entity_poly.type
_entity_poly.pdbx_seq_one_letter_code
_entity_poly.pdbx_strand_id
1 'polypeptide(L)' 'MSNIDALTPSDRKQLAEILKRRANEIASHHLEYTRDNKHHGSVELALSREIDRLRRLADRVDPEVEEDDDA' A
#
# COMPACT_ATOMS: atom_id res chain seq x y z
N MET A 1 20.99 6.92 5.28
CA MET A 1 19.82 7.63 5.82
C MET A 1 18.75 7.61 4.75
N SER A 2 17.58 7.05 5.05
CA SER A 2 16.44 7.03 4.14
C SER A 2 15.88 8.45 3.99
N ASN A 3 15.66 8.93 2.77
CA ASN A 3 15.07 10.27 2.49
C ASN A 3 13.69 10.51 3.15
N ILE A 4 13.08 9.47 3.71
CA ILE A 4 11.85 9.53 4.50
C ILE A 4 12.04 10.40 5.76
N ASP A 5 13.23 10.42 6.35
CA ASP A 5 13.53 11.18 7.58
C ASP A 5 13.54 12.70 7.38
N ALA A 6 13.63 13.15 6.14
CA ALA A 6 13.52 14.56 5.78
C ALA A 6 12.07 15.05 5.63
N LEU A 7 11.08 14.16 5.66
CA LEU A 7 9.67 14.49 5.49
C LEU A 7 9.03 14.91 6.82
N THR A 8 8.17 15.93 6.78
CA THR A 8 7.37 16.32 7.94
C THR A 8 6.34 15.22 8.27
N PRO A 9 5.81 15.17 9.50
CA PRO A 9 4.73 14.24 9.84
C PRO A 9 3.50 14.36 8.93
N SER A 10 3.17 15.57 8.48
CA SER A 10 2.06 15.80 7.54
C SER A 10 2.37 15.20 6.16
N ASP A 11 3.59 15.35 5.66
CA ASP A 11 4.01 14.78 4.37
C ASP A 11 3.96 13.25 4.43
N ARG A 12 4.40 12.66 5.53
CA ARG A 12 4.34 11.21 5.77
C ARG A 12 2.91 10.69 5.74
N LYS A 13 1.98 11.36 6.45
CA LYS A 13 0.55 11.02 6.44
C LYS A 13 -0.05 11.09 5.04
N GLN A 14 0.21 12.17 4.30
CA GLN A 14 -0.28 12.32 2.93
C GLN A 14 0.28 11.24 2.00
N LEU A 15 1.57 10.94 2.11
CA LEU A 15 2.21 9.87 1.33
C LEU A 15 1.63 8.50 1.66
N ALA A 16 1.44 8.18 2.94
CA ALA A 16 0.81 6.94 3.37
C ALA A 16 -0.62 6.82 2.83
N GLU A 17 -1.39 7.91 2.85
CA GLU A 17 -2.74 7.95 2.26
C GLU A 17 -2.70 7.70 0.75
N ILE A 18 -1.79 8.34 0.01
CA ILE A 18 -1.61 8.12 -1.43
C ILE A 18 -1.28 6.64 -1.70
N LEU A 19 -0.36 6.06 -0.92
CA LEU A 19 0.03 4.66 -1.07
C LEU A 19 -1.14 3.70 -0.79
N LYS A 20 -1.92 3.94 0.27
CA LYS A 20 -3.14 3.19 0.59
C LYS A 20 -4.16 3.29 -0.54
N ARG A 21 -4.40 4.49 -1.09
CA ARG A 21 -5.31 4.70 -2.23
C ARG A 21 -4.85 3.95 -3.48
N ARG A 22 -3.56 3.99 -3.82
CA ARG A 22 -3.01 3.26 -4.97
C ARG A 22 -3.11 1.74 -4.80
N ALA A 23 -2.87 1.22 -3.59
CA ALA A 23 -3.07 -0.19 -3.30
C ALA A 23 -4.53 -0.62 -3.56
N ASN A 24 -5.51 0.21 -3.18
CA ASN A 24 -6.93 -0.05 -3.41
C ASN A 24 -7.33 0.02 -4.89
N GLU A 25 -6.77 0.97 -5.65
CA GLU A 25 -6.98 1.05 -7.10
C GLU A 25 -6.47 -0.21 -7.81
N ILE A 26 -5.27 -0.68 -7.46
CA ILE A 26 -4.71 -1.92 -8.00
C ILE A 26 -5.52 -3.14 -7.56
N ALA A 27 -6.05 -3.16 -6.33
CA ALA A 27 -6.94 -4.23 -5.88
C ALA A 27 -8.23 -4.31 -6.71
N SER A 28 -8.81 -3.17 -7.09
CA SER A 28 -9.95 -3.13 -8.02
C SER A 28 -9.57 -3.69 -9.39
N HIS A 29 -8.41 -3.30 -9.94
CA HIS A 29 -7.92 -3.85 -11.21
C HIS A 29 -7.62 -5.34 -11.13
N HIS A 30 -7.03 -5.82 -10.04
CA HIS A 30 -6.80 -7.25 -9.79
C HIS A 30 -8.10 -8.04 -9.79
N LEU A 31 -9.14 -7.50 -9.14
CA LEU A 31 -10.46 -8.13 -9.13
C LEU A 31 -11.09 -8.17 -10.52
N GLU A 32 -10.98 -7.10 -11.30
CA GLU A 32 -11.45 -7.07 -12.70
C GLU A 32 -10.66 -8.04 -13.58
N TYR A 33 -9.35 -8.09 -13.41
CA TYR A 33 -8.44 -8.94 -14.18
C TYR A 33 -8.75 -10.43 -13.99
N THR A 34 -8.95 -10.86 -12.74
CA THR A 34 -9.22 -12.26 -12.40
C THR A 34 -10.62 -12.74 -12.78
N ARG A 35 -11.55 -11.84 -13.12
CA ARG A 35 -12.89 -12.18 -13.64
C ARG A 35 -12.87 -12.69 -15.08
N ASP A 36 -11.84 -12.36 -15.87
CA ASP A 36 -11.67 -12.92 -17.22
C ASP A 36 -11.02 -14.31 -17.13
N ASN A 37 -11.67 -15.35 -17.66
CA ASN A 37 -11.12 -16.72 -17.69
C ASN A 37 -9.85 -16.87 -18.55
N LYS A 38 -9.43 -15.83 -19.28
CA LYS A 38 -8.18 -15.78 -20.05
C LYS A 38 -7.07 -14.99 -19.37
N HIS A 39 -7.20 -14.67 -18.09
CA HIS A 39 -6.15 -13.99 -17.34
C HIS A 39 -4.90 -14.86 -17.19
N HIS A 40 -3.74 -14.20 -17.05
CA HIS A 40 -2.46 -14.86 -16.86
C HIS A 40 -2.11 -14.82 -15.37
N GLY A 41 -1.93 -15.99 -14.76
CA GLY A 41 -1.59 -16.07 -13.33
C GLY A 41 -0.29 -15.34 -12.94
N SER A 42 0.63 -15.14 -13.88
CA SER A 42 1.83 -14.31 -13.66
C SER A 42 1.50 -12.83 -13.43
N VAL A 43 0.50 -12.30 -14.12
CA VAL A 43 0.03 -10.91 -13.97
C VAL A 43 -0.79 -10.78 -12.70
N GLU A 44 -1.65 -11.75 -12.39
CA GLU A 44 -2.35 -11.81 -11.10
C GLU A 44 -1.37 -11.74 -9.93
N LEU A 45 -0.36 -12.62 -9.92
CA LEU A 45 0.68 -12.63 -8.89
C LEU A 45 1.44 -11.30 -8.79
N ALA A 46 1.73 -10.66 -9.93
CA ALA A 46 2.40 -9.36 -9.95
C ALA A 46 1.53 -8.27 -9.31
N LEU A 47 0.23 -8.25 -9.63
CA LEU A 47 -0.74 -7.33 -9.04
C LEU A 47 -0.90 -7.57 -7.53
N SER A 48 -1.01 -8.82 -7.07
CA SER A 48 -1.07 -9.12 -5.63
C SER A 48 0.18 -8.64 -4.89
N ARG A 49 1.37 -8.88 -5.44
CA ARG A 49 2.63 -8.41 -4.87
C ARG A 49 2.71 -6.89 -4.80
N GLU A 50 2.18 -6.19 -5.79
CA GLU A 50 2.19 -4.73 -5.82
C GLU A 50 1.29 -4.13 -4.74
N ILE A 51 0.09 -4.71 -4.55
CA ILE A 51 -0.83 -4.33 -3.48
C ILE A 51 -0.13 -4.46 -2.12
N ASP A 52 0.51 -5.60 -1.86
CA ASP A 52 1.23 -5.85 -0.62
C ASP A 52 2.42 -4.91 -0.44
N ARG A 53 3.17 -4.63 -1.50
CA ARG A 53 4.32 -3.72 -1.46
C ARG A 53 3.86 -2.30 -1.08
N LEU A 54 2.77 -1.82 -1.66
CA LEU A 54 2.24 -0.49 -1.40
C LEU A 54 1.70 -0.36 0.03
N ARG A 55 1.00 -1.37 0.53
CA ARG A 55 0.53 -1.42 1.92
C ARG A 55 1.69 -1.37 2.92
N ARG A 56 2.68 -2.27 2.76
CA ARG A 56 3.88 -2.27 3.61
C ARG A 56 4.67 -0.96 3.52
N LEU A 57 4.67 -0.31 2.35
CA LEU A 57 5.33 0.98 2.19
C LEU A 57 4.58 2.08 2.93
N ALA A 58 3.24 2.07 2.91
CA ALA A 58 2.43 3.01 3.67
C ALA A 58 2.70 2.87 5.17
N ASP A 59 2.66 1.64 5.69
CA ASP A 59 2.90 1.33 7.11
C ASP A 59 4.32 1.72 7.56
N ARG A 60 5.30 1.65 6.66
CA ARG A 60 6.68 2.09 6.96
C ARG A 60 6.83 3.61 6.95
N VAL A 61 6.06 4.32 6.12
CA VAL A 61 6.16 5.78 5.98
C VAL A 61 5.46 6.50 7.12
N ASP A 62 4.29 5.99 7.51
CA ASP A 62 3.47 6.46 8.63
C ASP A 62 3.07 5.24 9.46
N PRO A 63 3.98 4.74 10.32
CA PRO A 63 3.63 3.66 11.23
C PRO A 63 2.51 4.16 12.13
N GLU A 64 1.38 3.44 12.14
CA GLU A 64 0.37 3.63 13.18
C GLU A 64 1.10 3.43 14.51
N VAL A 65 1.28 4.53 15.24
CA VAL A 65 1.77 4.45 16.61
C VAL A 65 0.64 3.75 17.34
N GLU A 66 0.84 2.50 17.77
CA GLU A 66 0.00 1.92 18.81
C GLU A 66 0.09 2.92 19.97
N GLU A 67 -0.96 3.70 20.19
CA GLU A 67 -1.16 4.31 21.51
C GLU A 67 -1.26 3.11 22.45
N ASP A 68 -0.18 2.85 23.20
CA ASP A 68 -0.23 1.97 24.37
C ASP A 68 -1.36 2.51 25.25
N ASP A 69 -2.53 1.88 25.16
CA ASP A 69 -3.69 2.11 26.01
C ASP A 69 -3.35 1.54 27.40
N ASP A 70 -2.40 2.17 28.09
CA ASP A 70 -2.14 1.99 29.52
C ASP A 70 -3.27 2.71 30.29
N ALA A 71 -4.41 2.03 30.48
CA ALA A 71 -5.50 2.44 31.36
C ALA A 71 -6.06 1.27 32.20
#